data_AF-A0A516V5P1-F1
#
_entry.id   AF-A0A516V5P1-F1
#
_cell.length_a   1.000
_cell.length_b   1.000
_cell.length_c   1.000
_cell.angle_alpha   90.00
_cell.angle_beta   90.00
_cell.angle_gamma   90.00
#
_symmetry.space_group_name_H-M   'P 1'
#
loop_
_entity.id
_entity.type
_entity.pdbx_description
1 polymer ?
#
loop_
_entity_poly.entity_id
_entity_poly.type
_entity_poly.pdbx_seq_one_letter_code
_entity_poly.pdbx_strand_id
1 'polypeptide(L)'
;MEDVRKLLTSLRGRYSQRELASALGVTTRTLRRWEAGETEPPPFLADALRQRLFPLTDKAQPGKRAFKRSGNWTREQSLLAFRFYCETPFGQLHARNKNVIELAHLIGRSPSALAMKCVNFASLDPAIRESGRSGLSNASALDKEVWSEFHANWEGLVEECEALSSHLLREEEKQQSPLEGEDEFIEPDFSAETRIALVKQRMKQAFFRRSVLSSYGGKCCISGVSEPRLLVASHIVPWSEDKANRLNPSNGLCLSAIHDKAFDSYLFSLTDDHRVVLSKKLEKTKDSFLREVFWPAQDREIQMPERFQPDLVFVQLHREKMLRANA
;
A
#
# COMPACT_ATOMS: atom_id res chain seq x y z
N MET A 1 22.18 16.91 -9.78
CA MET A 1 22.36 16.83 -11.25
C MET A 1 22.48 15.40 -11.76
N GLU A 2 23.20 14.51 -11.07
CA GLU A 2 23.25 13.06 -11.36
C GLU A 2 21.89 12.34 -11.27
N ASP A 3 20.94 12.98 -10.59
CA ASP A 3 19.54 12.57 -10.41
C ASP A 3 18.73 12.55 -11.72
N VAL A 4 18.91 13.54 -12.62
CA VAL A 4 18.07 13.70 -13.82
C VAL A 4 18.35 12.66 -14.90
N ARG A 5 19.64 12.31 -15.12
CA ARG A 5 20.00 11.29 -16.11
C ARG A 5 19.58 9.89 -15.66
N LYS A 6 19.67 9.61 -14.35
CA LYS A 6 19.12 8.39 -13.74
C LYS A 6 17.60 8.32 -13.88
N LEU A 7 16.89 9.43 -13.61
CA LEU A 7 15.44 9.55 -13.82
C LEU A 7 15.04 9.31 -15.29
N LEU A 8 15.71 9.95 -16.25
CA LEU A 8 15.47 9.73 -17.68
C LEU A 8 15.69 8.26 -18.06
N THR A 9 16.78 7.65 -17.58
CA THR A 9 17.09 6.24 -17.84
C THR A 9 16.04 5.30 -17.23
N SER A 10 15.57 5.56 -16.01
CA SER A 10 14.47 4.82 -15.36
C SER A 10 13.17 4.95 -16.18
N LEU A 11 12.86 6.15 -16.67
CA LEU A 11 11.67 6.42 -17.47
C LEU A 11 11.70 5.78 -18.87
N ARG A 12 12.86 5.43 -19.42
CA ARG A 12 12.99 4.68 -20.69
C ARG A 12 12.42 3.25 -20.60
N GLY A 13 12.22 2.74 -19.38
CA GLY A 13 11.48 1.50 -19.13
C GLY A 13 9.97 1.64 -19.38
N ARG A 14 9.41 2.83 -19.15
CA ARG A 14 7.95 3.11 -19.25
C ARG A 14 7.55 3.79 -20.56
N TYR A 15 8.40 4.69 -21.06
CA TYR A 15 8.10 5.55 -22.21
C TYR A 15 9.13 5.40 -23.32
N SER A 16 8.66 5.36 -24.56
CA SER A 16 9.54 5.48 -25.72
C SER A 16 10.20 6.85 -25.78
N GLN A 17 11.30 6.93 -26.51
CA GLN A 17 12.06 8.17 -26.63
C GLN A 17 11.23 9.29 -27.29
N ARG A 18 10.27 8.94 -28.16
CA ARG A 18 9.30 9.88 -28.73
C ARG A 18 8.27 10.36 -27.71
N GLU A 19 7.75 9.46 -26.87
CA GLU A 19 6.76 9.81 -25.84
C GLU A 19 7.38 10.72 -24.77
N LEU A 20 8.60 10.43 -24.31
CA LEU A 20 9.32 11.30 -23.38
C LEU A 20 9.60 12.67 -23.96
N ALA A 21 10.06 12.72 -25.22
CA ALA A 21 10.32 13.97 -25.91
C ALA A 21 9.02 14.81 -26.03
N SER A 22 7.92 14.16 -26.40
CA SER A 22 6.59 14.78 -26.48
C SER A 22 6.11 15.32 -25.13
N ALA A 23 6.18 14.51 -24.08
CA ALA A 23 5.72 14.89 -22.73
C ALA A 23 6.55 16.05 -22.11
N LEU A 24 7.82 16.13 -22.49
CA LEU A 24 8.73 17.20 -22.09
C LEU A 24 8.67 18.43 -23.00
N GLY A 25 7.92 18.37 -24.11
CA GLY A 25 7.85 19.46 -25.10
C GLY A 25 9.16 19.70 -25.86
N VAL A 26 10.00 18.66 -26.01
CA VAL A 26 11.32 18.74 -26.66
C VAL A 26 11.43 17.78 -27.84
N THR A 27 12.46 17.94 -28.67
CA THR A 27 12.72 16.99 -29.75
C THR A 27 13.39 15.71 -29.23
N THR A 28 13.17 14.59 -29.92
CA THR A 28 13.87 13.32 -29.62
C THR A 28 15.39 13.46 -29.69
N ARG A 29 15.89 14.34 -30.57
CA ARG A 29 17.31 14.67 -30.69
C ARG A 29 17.82 15.35 -29.41
N THR A 30 17.10 16.34 -28.90
CA THR A 30 17.44 17.03 -27.65
C THR A 30 17.49 16.05 -26.47
N LEU A 31 16.49 15.17 -26.35
CA LEU A 31 16.45 14.16 -25.29
C LEU A 31 17.65 13.19 -25.36
N ARG A 32 18.02 12.76 -26.57
CA ARG A 32 19.18 11.87 -26.81
C ARG A 32 20.49 12.51 -26.36
N ARG A 33 20.66 13.80 -26.62
CA ARG A 33 21.86 14.56 -26.22
C ARG A 33 21.95 14.76 -24.71
N TRP A 34 20.81 14.84 -24.01
CA TRP A 34 20.77 14.86 -22.54
C TRP A 34 21.13 13.49 -21.94
N GLU A 35 20.62 12.40 -22.52
CA GLU A 35 20.93 11.02 -22.11
C GLU A 35 22.42 10.68 -22.33
N ALA A 36 22.99 11.13 -23.45
CA ALA A 36 24.40 10.92 -23.79
C ALA A 36 25.38 11.86 -23.05
N GLY A 37 24.87 12.85 -22.30
CA GLY A 37 25.69 13.83 -21.59
C GLY A 37 26.35 14.88 -22.49
N GLU A 38 25.96 14.98 -23.75
CA GLU A 38 26.49 15.97 -24.72
C GLU A 38 25.97 17.39 -24.45
N THR A 39 24.82 17.52 -23.79
CA THR A 39 24.24 18.79 -23.38
C THR A 39 23.61 18.65 -22.01
N GLU A 40 23.71 19.69 -21.18
CA GLU A 40 23.11 19.65 -19.85
C GLU A 40 21.58 19.85 -19.93
N PRO A 41 20.80 18.99 -19.27
CA PRO A 41 19.37 19.20 -19.14
C PRO A 41 19.10 20.43 -18.25
N PRO A 42 18.04 21.21 -18.53
CA PRO A 42 17.67 22.34 -17.69
C PRO A 42 17.45 21.92 -16.23
N PRO A 43 17.78 22.77 -15.24
CA PRO A 43 17.70 22.41 -13.83
C PRO A 43 16.27 22.09 -13.37
N PHE A 44 15.25 22.68 -14.00
CA PHE A 44 13.83 22.41 -13.75
C PHE A 44 13.33 21.07 -14.34
N LEU A 45 14.16 20.36 -15.12
CA LEU A 45 13.74 19.13 -15.79
C LEU A 45 13.41 18.02 -14.78
N ALA A 46 14.12 17.94 -13.66
CA ALA A 46 13.84 16.96 -12.60
C ALA A 46 12.40 17.11 -12.10
N ASP A 47 11.99 18.35 -11.81
CA ASP A 47 10.66 18.65 -11.31
C ASP A 47 9.62 18.53 -12.41
N ALA A 48 9.92 18.91 -13.65
CA ALA A 48 9.02 18.68 -14.78
C ALA A 48 8.78 17.19 -15.04
N LEU A 49 9.79 16.33 -14.90
CA LEU A 49 9.64 14.87 -14.96
C LEU A 49 8.77 14.37 -13.80
N ARG A 50 9.03 14.84 -12.57
CA ARG A 50 8.26 14.49 -11.38
C ARG A 50 6.81 14.98 -11.41
N GLN A 51 6.53 16.09 -12.07
CA GLN A 51 5.20 16.71 -12.15
C GLN A 51 4.39 16.28 -13.37
N ARG A 52 5.03 15.87 -14.47
CA ARG A 52 4.33 15.50 -15.72
C ARG A 52 4.31 14.00 -16.01
N LEU A 53 5.28 13.26 -15.50
CA LEU A 53 5.45 11.82 -15.80
C LEU A 53 5.31 10.92 -14.57
N PHE A 54 5.32 11.49 -13.36
CA PHE A 54 5.18 10.75 -12.10
C PHE A 54 3.83 10.90 -11.39
N PRO A 55 2.99 11.95 -11.56
CA PRO A 55 1.66 11.92 -10.97
C PRO A 55 0.72 11.20 -11.93
N LEU A 56 0.34 9.98 -11.56
CA LEU A 56 -0.88 9.35 -12.05
C LEU A 56 -2.10 9.99 -11.37
N THR A 57 -2.26 11.30 -11.51
CA THR A 57 -3.53 11.97 -11.23
C THR A 57 -4.42 11.82 -12.46
N ASP A 58 -5.35 10.86 -12.44
CA ASP A 58 -6.53 10.64 -13.32
C ASP A 58 -6.36 10.80 -14.86
N LYS A 59 -5.19 11.17 -15.39
CA LYS A 59 -4.95 11.61 -16.77
C LYS A 59 -3.69 11.04 -17.44
N ALA A 60 -2.82 10.35 -16.73
CA ALA A 60 -1.68 9.69 -17.35
C ALA A 60 -2.02 8.21 -17.58
N GLN A 61 -2.29 7.84 -18.82
CA GLN A 61 -2.41 6.42 -19.19
C GLN A 61 -1.04 5.74 -19.00
N PRO A 62 -1.01 4.50 -18.50
CA PRO A 62 0.24 3.74 -18.47
C PRO A 62 0.83 3.67 -19.88
N GLY A 63 2.15 3.85 -19.99
CA GLY A 63 2.83 3.79 -21.30
C GLY A 63 2.56 2.45 -21.99
N LYS A 64 2.61 2.41 -23.33
CA LYS A 64 2.30 1.22 -24.15
C LYS A 64 3.09 -0.06 -23.80
N ARG A 65 4.12 0.04 -22.97
CA ARG A 65 4.98 -1.06 -22.52
C ARG A 65 4.77 -1.46 -21.05
N ALA A 66 3.88 -0.79 -20.31
CA ALA A 66 3.65 -1.01 -18.89
C ALA A 66 3.24 -2.44 -18.53
N PHE A 67 2.54 -3.14 -19.42
CA PHE A 67 2.05 -4.52 -19.18
C PHE A 67 2.56 -5.51 -20.22
N LYS A 68 3.84 -5.42 -20.58
CA LYS A 68 4.45 -6.36 -21.52
C LYS A 68 4.35 -7.79 -20.98
N ARG A 69 3.74 -8.69 -21.78
CA ARG A 69 3.54 -10.11 -21.44
C ARG A 69 4.83 -10.94 -21.45
N SER A 70 5.86 -10.49 -22.17
CA SER A 70 7.14 -11.19 -22.33
C SER A 70 8.33 -10.35 -21.87
N GLY A 71 9.34 -11.02 -21.29
CA GLY A 71 10.56 -10.40 -20.77
C GLY A 71 10.47 -10.04 -19.28
N ASN A 72 11.36 -9.15 -18.84
CA ASN A 72 11.50 -8.76 -17.43
C ASN A 72 10.23 -8.09 -16.88
N TRP A 73 10.04 -8.16 -15.56
CA TRP A 73 8.95 -7.48 -14.86
C TRP A 73 9.02 -5.98 -15.09
N THR A 74 7.89 -5.37 -15.42
CA THR A 74 7.76 -3.91 -15.46
C THR A 74 7.51 -3.37 -14.05
N ARG A 75 7.64 -2.05 -13.87
CA ARG A 75 7.34 -1.42 -12.58
C ARG A 75 5.86 -1.53 -12.27
N GLU A 76 4.97 -1.29 -13.23
CA GLU A 76 3.52 -1.34 -13.07
C GLU A 76 3.04 -2.73 -12.65
N GLN A 77 3.59 -3.79 -13.28
CA GLN A 77 3.35 -5.17 -12.85
C GLN A 77 3.84 -5.42 -11.42
N SER A 78 5.00 -4.87 -11.06
CA SER A 78 5.60 -5.04 -9.72
C SER A 78 4.82 -4.28 -8.64
N LEU A 79 4.29 -3.10 -8.95
CA LEU A 79 3.42 -2.32 -8.06
C LEU A 79 2.13 -3.06 -7.74
N LEU A 80 1.43 -3.54 -8.77
CA LEU A 80 0.19 -4.30 -8.57
C LEU A 80 0.46 -5.61 -7.82
N ALA A 81 1.59 -6.27 -8.09
CA ALA A 81 2.02 -7.44 -7.32
C ALA A 81 2.33 -7.10 -5.85
N PHE A 82 2.97 -5.95 -5.57
CA PHE A 82 3.26 -5.52 -4.21
C PHE A 82 1.99 -5.17 -3.43
N ARG A 83 1.07 -4.42 -4.05
CA ARG A 83 -0.25 -4.14 -3.48
C ARG A 83 -0.99 -5.44 -3.15
N PHE A 84 -1.02 -6.38 -4.10
CA PHE A 84 -1.64 -7.69 -3.89
C PHE A 84 -1.00 -8.47 -2.75
N TYR A 85 0.33 -8.44 -2.67
CA TYR A 85 1.07 -8.99 -1.54
C TYR A 85 0.57 -8.38 -0.23
N CYS A 86 0.49 -7.05 -0.12
CA CYS A 86 0.03 -6.37 1.10
C CYS A 86 -1.37 -6.80 1.55
N GLU A 87 -2.29 -7.05 0.62
CA GLU A 87 -3.71 -7.32 0.93
C GLU A 87 -4.02 -8.81 1.13
N THR A 88 -3.12 -9.71 0.72
CA THR A 88 -3.38 -11.16 0.70
C THR A 88 -2.64 -11.89 1.82
N PRO A 89 -3.31 -12.71 2.66
CA PRO A 89 -2.65 -13.49 3.71
C PRO A 89 -1.57 -14.42 3.14
N PHE A 90 -0.49 -14.64 3.89
CA PHE A 90 0.68 -15.38 3.39
C PHE A 90 0.34 -16.78 2.86
N GLY A 91 -0.50 -17.54 3.58
CA GLY A 91 -0.94 -18.88 3.17
C GLY A 91 -1.75 -18.93 1.87
N GLN A 92 -2.20 -17.79 1.34
CA GLN A 92 -2.98 -17.69 0.11
C GLN A 92 -2.14 -17.25 -1.11
N LEU A 93 -0.84 -16.97 -0.93
CA LEU A 93 0.08 -16.53 -1.98
C LEU A 93 0.59 -17.71 -2.83
N HIS A 94 -0.31 -18.46 -3.47
CA HIS A 94 0.04 -19.61 -4.30
C HIS A 94 -0.70 -19.61 -5.65
N ALA A 95 -0.09 -20.23 -6.66
CA ALA A 95 -0.58 -20.22 -8.05
C ALA A 95 -2.01 -20.76 -8.25
N ARG A 96 -2.54 -21.57 -7.31
CA ARG A 96 -3.90 -22.13 -7.36
C ARG A 96 -5.00 -21.18 -6.84
N ASN A 97 -4.63 -20.04 -6.24
CA ASN A 97 -5.60 -19.11 -5.70
C ASN A 97 -6.27 -18.34 -6.85
N LYS A 98 -7.61 -18.27 -6.85
CA LYS A 98 -8.40 -17.57 -7.87
C LYS A 98 -7.97 -16.10 -8.02
N ASN A 99 -7.74 -15.40 -6.91
CA ASN A 99 -7.35 -13.99 -6.95
C ASN A 99 -5.94 -13.80 -7.55
N VAL A 100 -5.03 -14.75 -7.33
CA VAL A 100 -3.70 -14.76 -7.96
C VAL A 100 -3.84 -15.01 -9.46
N ILE A 101 -4.71 -15.94 -9.86
CA ILE A 101 -4.93 -16.26 -11.28
C ILE A 101 -5.51 -15.05 -12.03
N GLU A 102 -6.53 -14.41 -11.45
CA GLU A 102 -7.20 -13.24 -12.02
C GLU A 102 -6.23 -12.07 -12.19
N LEU A 103 -5.50 -11.69 -11.13
CA LEU A 103 -4.53 -10.61 -11.23
C LEU A 103 -3.39 -10.95 -12.21
N ALA A 104 -2.90 -12.19 -12.19
CA ALA A 104 -1.85 -12.62 -13.12
C ALA A 104 -2.30 -12.48 -14.58
N HIS A 105 -3.55 -12.87 -14.89
CA HIS A 105 -4.14 -12.69 -16.22
C HIS A 105 -4.19 -11.21 -16.61
N LEU A 106 -4.75 -10.36 -15.74
CA LEU A 106 -4.88 -8.91 -15.95
C LEU A 106 -3.54 -8.24 -16.27
N ILE A 107 -2.48 -8.58 -15.53
CA ILE A 107 -1.16 -7.95 -15.71
C ILE A 107 -0.29 -8.66 -16.78
N GLY A 108 -0.81 -9.71 -17.43
CA GLY A 108 -0.12 -10.44 -18.48
C GLY A 108 1.02 -11.34 -17.99
N ARG A 109 0.87 -11.96 -16.81
CA ARG A 109 1.85 -12.88 -16.19
C ARG A 109 1.23 -14.24 -15.87
N SER A 110 2.07 -15.24 -15.58
CA SER A 110 1.57 -16.53 -15.09
C SER A 110 1.27 -16.49 -13.59
N PRO A 111 0.29 -17.27 -13.09
CA PRO A 111 -0.03 -17.32 -11.66
C PRO A 111 1.18 -17.68 -10.79
N SER A 112 2.01 -18.62 -11.26
CA SER A 112 3.26 -18.99 -10.58
C SER A 112 4.26 -17.84 -10.52
N ALA A 113 4.40 -17.06 -11.62
CA ALA A 113 5.30 -15.91 -11.62
C ALA A 113 4.84 -14.84 -10.62
N LEU A 114 3.54 -14.55 -10.54
CA LEU A 114 2.98 -13.60 -9.58
C LEU A 114 3.15 -14.09 -8.14
N ALA A 115 2.88 -15.35 -7.85
CA ALA A 115 3.11 -15.93 -6.52
C ALA A 115 4.59 -15.81 -6.11
N MET A 116 5.52 -16.17 -7.00
CA MET A 116 6.96 -16.04 -6.76
C MET A 116 7.38 -14.58 -6.54
N LYS A 117 6.80 -13.64 -7.29
CA LYS A 117 7.03 -12.20 -7.10
C LYS A 117 6.58 -11.72 -5.72
N CYS A 118 5.43 -12.18 -5.24
CA CYS A 118 4.96 -11.87 -3.88
C CYS A 118 5.89 -12.43 -2.81
N VAL A 119 6.44 -13.64 -3.02
CA VAL A 119 7.43 -14.24 -2.11
C VAL A 119 8.76 -13.46 -2.13
N ASN A 120 9.18 -12.93 -3.28
CA ASN A 120 10.33 -12.03 -3.35
C ASN A 120 10.12 -10.77 -2.51
N PHE A 121 8.93 -10.15 -2.53
CA PHE A 121 8.62 -9.03 -1.65
C PHE A 121 8.60 -9.43 -0.17
N ALA A 122 8.05 -10.60 0.15
CA ALA A 122 8.11 -11.13 1.53
C ALA A 122 9.56 -11.28 2.04
N SER A 123 10.51 -11.60 1.16
CA SER A 123 11.94 -11.67 1.52
C SER A 123 12.58 -10.31 1.84
N LEU A 124 11.91 -9.19 1.53
CA LEU A 124 12.35 -7.83 1.87
C LEU A 124 11.83 -7.36 3.23
N ASP A 125 10.79 -8.01 3.77
CA ASP A 125 10.20 -7.66 5.06
C ASP A 125 11.12 -8.05 6.22
N PRO A 126 11.51 -7.11 7.10
CA PRO A 126 12.30 -7.40 8.30
C PRO A 126 11.67 -8.48 9.19
N ALA A 127 10.35 -8.46 9.38
CA ALA A 127 9.64 -9.41 10.24
C ALA A 127 9.80 -10.86 9.75
N ILE A 128 9.77 -11.05 8.43
CA ILE A 128 9.97 -12.37 7.82
C ILE A 128 11.43 -12.80 7.96
N ARG A 129 12.40 -11.89 7.74
CA ARG A 129 13.83 -12.19 7.88
C ARG A 129 14.21 -12.58 9.31
N GLU A 130 13.68 -11.86 10.30
CA GLU A 130 13.94 -12.07 11.72
C GLU A 130 13.27 -13.36 12.25
N SER A 131 12.14 -13.76 11.66
CA SER A 131 11.46 -15.02 12.02
C SER A 131 12.23 -16.31 11.67
N GLY A 132 13.41 -16.20 11.04
CA GLY A 132 14.21 -17.34 10.57
C GLY A 132 13.62 -18.08 9.37
N ARG A 133 12.48 -17.63 8.85
CA ARG A 133 11.86 -18.15 7.62
C ARG A 133 12.65 -17.63 6.41
N SER A 134 13.61 -18.40 5.93
CA SER A 134 14.33 -18.09 4.69
C SER A 134 13.45 -18.39 3.47
N GLY A 135 12.86 -17.34 2.87
CA GLY A 135 12.24 -17.41 1.55
C GLY A 135 13.27 -17.49 0.41
N LEU A 136 12.80 -17.40 -0.83
CA LEU A 136 13.67 -17.22 -2.00
C LEU A 136 14.43 -15.88 -1.89
N SER A 137 15.76 -15.93 -1.91
CA SER A 137 16.65 -14.77 -1.81
C SER A 137 16.86 -14.05 -3.16
N ASN A 138 15.82 -13.97 -3.99
CA ASN A 138 15.89 -13.49 -5.37
C ASN A 138 15.12 -12.16 -5.62
N ALA A 139 14.96 -11.32 -4.60
CA ALA A 139 14.41 -9.98 -4.79
C ALA A 139 15.29 -9.16 -5.74
N SER A 140 14.71 -8.78 -6.88
CA SER A 140 15.38 -8.01 -7.92
C SER A 140 15.63 -6.55 -7.48
N ALA A 141 16.50 -5.83 -8.20
CA ALA A 141 16.73 -4.41 -7.94
C ALA A 141 15.42 -3.60 -8.02
N LEU A 142 14.55 -3.93 -8.97
CA LEU A 142 13.23 -3.32 -9.11
C LEU A 142 12.31 -3.62 -7.92
N ASP A 143 12.39 -4.82 -7.33
CA ASP A 143 11.60 -5.17 -6.14
C ASP A 143 12.01 -4.32 -4.94
N LYS A 144 13.31 -4.09 -4.77
CA LYS A 144 13.85 -3.22 -3.73
C LYS A 144 13.46 -1.76 -3.93
N GLU A 145 13.50 -1.28 -5.17
CA GLU A 145 13.05 0.08 -5.53
C GLU A 145 11.57 0.27 -5.20
N VAL A 146 10.69 -0.63 -5.69
CA VAL A 146 9.25 -0.61 -5.40
C VAL A 146 9.00 -0.68 -3.90
N TRP A 147 9.68 -1.57 -3.17
CA TRP A 147 9.58 -1.67 -1.72
C TRP A 147 9.90 -0.34 -1.02
N SER A 148 11.04 0.27 -1.37
CA SER A 148 11.47 1.54 -0.79
C SER A 148 10.51 2.69 -1.13
N GLU A 149 9.99 2.73 -2.36
CA GLU A 149 9.02 3.75 -2.76
C GLU A 149 7.71 3.62 -1.94
N PHE A 150 7.19 2.41 -1.73
CA PHE A 150 5.98 2.18 -0.92
C PHE A 150 6.15 2.65 0.52
N HIS A 151 7.28 2.33 1.14
CA HIS A 151 7.57 2.77 2.51
C HIS A 151 7.80 4.28 2.62
N ALA A 152 8.16 4.95 1.52
CA ALA A 152 8.32 6.40 1.47
C ALA A 152 7.00 7.15 1.17
N ASN A 153 6.12 6.58 0.35
CA ASN A 153 4.86 7.21 -0.06
C ASN A 153 3.74 6.18 -0.31
N TRP A 154 3.11 5.71 0.75
CA TRP A 154 1.98 4.78 0.66
C TRP A 154 0.78 5.39 -0.08
N GLU A 155 0.44 6.65 0.19
CA GLU A 155 -0.76 7.28 -0.37
C GLU A 155 -0.68 7.41 -1.90
N GLY A 156 0.42 7.96 -2.41
CA GLY A 156 0.61 8.12 -3.85
C GLY A 156 0.69 6.80 -4.61
N LEU A 157 1.30 5.77 -4.01
CA LEU A 157 1.44 4.48 -4.67
C LEU A 157 0.16 3.64 -4.67
N VAL A 158 -0.67 3.76 -3.64
CA VAL A 158 -2.01 3.17 -3.66
C VAL A 158 -2.85 3.83 -4.75
N GLU A 159 -2.82 5.16 -4.88
CA GLU A 159 -3.50 5.88 -5.97
C GLU A 159 -2.99 5.44 -7.37
N GLU A 160 -1.68 5.32 -7.55
CA GLU A 160 -1.08 4.80 -8.79
C GLU A 160 -1.56 3.36 -9.09
N CYS A 161 -1.59 2.47 -8.09
CA CYS A 161 -2.10 1.11 -8.28
C CYS A 161 -3.57 1.11 -8.70
N GLU A 162 -4.41 1.96 -8.11
CA GLU A 162 -5.83 2.03 -8.47
C GLU A 162 -6.04 2.54 -9.89
N ALA A 163 -5.28 3.54 -10.31
CA ALA A 163 -5.33 4.05 -11.68
C ALA A 163 -4.94 2.95 -12.69
N LEU A 164 -3.90 2.16 -12.37
CA LEU A 164 -3.46 1.03 -13.19
C LEU A 164 -4.52 -0.09 -13.25
N SER A 165 -5.10 -0.49 -12.11
CA SER A 165 -6.16 -1.50 -12.07
C SER A 165 -7.39 -1.06 -12.87
N SER A 166 -7.83 0.19 -12.71
CA SER A 166 -8.97 0.75 -13.43
C SER A 166 -8.74 0.79 -14.94
N HIS A 167 -7.51 1.11 -15.37
CA HIS A 167 -7.13 1.07 -16.78
C HIS A 167 -7.23 -0.35 -17.36
N LEU A 168 -6.66 -1.34 -16.67
CA LEU A 168 -6.67 -2.73 -17.13
C LEU A 168 -8.09 -3.30 -17.27
N LEU A 169 -8.96 -3.03 -16.30
CA LEU A 169 -10.36 -3.47 -16.35
C LEU A 169 -11.09 -2.89 -17.56
N ARG A 170 -10.91 -1.59 -17.85
CA ARG A 170 -11.49 -0.95 -19.04
C ARG A 170 -10.96 -1.53 -20.35
N GLU A 171 -9.67 -1.89 -20.41
CA GLU A 171 -9.10 -2.54 -21.60
C GLU A 171 -9.64 -3.95 -21.79
N GLU A 172 -9.86 -4.70 -20.71
CA GLU A 172 -10.45 -6.03 -20.75
C GLU A 172 -11.92 -5.99 -21.18
N GLU A 173 -12.71 -5.04 -20.66
CA GLU A 173 -14.10 -4.79 -21.09
C GLU A 173 -14.21 -4.49 -22.59
N LYS A 174 -13.33 -3.61 -23.12
CA LYS A 174 -13.26 -3.30 -24.55
C LYS A 174 -12.92 -4.51 -25.42
N GLN A 175 -12.18 -5.48 -24.88
CA GLN A 175 -11.83 -6.71 -25.59
C GLN A 175 -12.95 -7.76 -25.55
N GLN A 176 -13.82 -7.72 -24.54
CA GLN A 176 -14.91 -8.68 -24.34
C GLN A 176 -16.24 -8.24 -24.98
N SER A 177 -16.37 -6.98 -25.40
CA SER A 177 -17.58 -6.41 -26.02
C SER A 177 -17.25 -5.46 -27.19
N PRO A 178 -17.42 -5.87 -28.47
CA PRO A 178 -17.28 -4.98 -29.62
C PRO A 178 -18.49 -4.07 -29.93
N LEU A 179 -19.52 -4.02 -29.09
CA LEU A 179 -20.72 -3.26 -29.43
C LEU A 179 -20.49 -1.76 -29.21
N GLU A 180 -20.32 -1.05 -30.32
CA GLU A 180 -20.55 0.39 -30.45
C GLU A 180 -21.94 0.70 -29.89
N GLY A 181 -21.95 1.37 -28.73
CA GLY A 181 -23.16 1.86 -28.07
C GLY A 181 -22.92 3.31 -27.69
N GLU A 182 -23.81 4.16 -28.19
CA GLU A 182 -23.73 5.62 -28.24
C GLU A 182 -23.36 6.27 -26.90
N ASP A 183 -22.48 7.27 -26.97
CA ASP A 183 -22.19 8.21 -25.90
C ASP A 183 -23.47 8.99 -25.55
N GLU A 184 -24.28 8.46 -24.63
CA GLU A 184 -25.31 9.23 -23.92
C GLU A 184 -24.98 9.25 -22.42
N PHE A 185 -24.07 10.15 -22.04
CA PHE A 185 -23.96 10.61 -20.66
C PHE A 185 -24.76 11.92 -20.50
N ILE A 186 -26.04 11.79 -20.20
CA ILE A 186 -26.93 12.84 -19.64
C ILE A 186 -26.92 12.63 -18.11
N GLU A 187 -26.69 13.57 -17.19
CA GLU A 187 -26.55 15.03 -17.14
C GLU A 187 -25.60 15.37 -15.97
N PRO A 188 -24.91 16.53 -15.94
CA PRO A 188 -24.14 16.95 -14.79
C PRO A 188 -25.02 17.75 -13.84
N ASP A 189 -25.38 17.19 -12.68
CA ASP A 189 -25.86 18.01 -11.57
C ASP A 189 -25.47 17.46 -10.18
N PHE A 190 -24.90 18.38 -9.38
CA PHE A 190 -24.44 18.29 -7.97
C PHE A 190 -23.13 17.50 -7.59
N SER A 191 -22.04 18.26 -7.38
CA SER A 191 -20.81 17.94 -6.59
C SER A 191 -19.94 16.72 -6.97
N ALA A 192 -19.57 16.60 -8.25
CA ALA A 192 -18.69 15.53 -8.74
C ALA A 192 -17.39 15.36 -7.90
N GLU A 193 -16.81 16.45 -7.43
CA GLU A 193 -15.57 16.46 -6.63
C GLU A 193 -15.74 15.75 -5.28
N THR A 194 -16.86 16.00 -4.58
CA THR A 194 -17.16 15.40 -3.27
C THR A 194 -17.39 13.90 -3.39
N ARG A 195 -18.08 13.47 -4.45
CA ARG A 195 -18.33 12.04 -4.71
C ARG A 195 -17.03 11.29 -5.02
N ILE A 196 -16.17 11.87 -5.85
CA ILE A 196 -14.86 11.30 -6.19
C ILE A 196 -13.97 11.23 -4.94
N ALA A 197 -13.97 12.26 -4.09
CA ALA A 197 -13.22 12.27 -2.83
C ALA A 197 -13.68 11.16 -1.87
N LEU A 198 -14.99 10.95 -1.73
CA LEU A 198 -15.57 9.88 -0.89
C LEU A 198 -15.20 8.48 -1.39
N VAL A 199 -15.26 8.25 -2.71
CA VAL A 199 -14.85 6.97 -3.30
C VAL A 199 -13.36 6.72 -3.05
N LYS A 200 -12.50 7.71 -3.33
CA LYS A 200 -11.05 7.62 -3.08
C LYS A 200 -10.75 7.33 -1.60
N GLN A 201 -11.46 7.99 -0.68
CA GLN A 201 -11.29 7.73 0.76
C GLN A 201 -11.70 6.31 1.16
N ARG A 202 -12.82 5.78 0.64
CA ARG A 202 -13.25 4.40 0.92
C ARG A 202 -12.25 3.38 0.41
N MET A 203 -11.67 3.59 -0.77
CA MET A 203 -10.66 2.69 -1.35
C MET A 203 -9.38 2.67 -0.50
N LYS A 204 -8.91 3.86 -0.12
CA LYS A 204 -7.77 4.06 0.80
C LYS A 204 -7.98 3.31 2.13
N GLN A 205 -9.13 3.50 2.76
CA GLN A 205 -9.47 2.79 4.00
C GLN A 205 -9.58 1.27 3.79
N ALA A 206 -10.12 0.82 2.65
CA ALA A 206 -10.23 -0.60 2.35
C ALA A 206 -8.85 -1.25 2.16
N PHE A 207 -7.91 -0.58 1.48
CA PHE A 207 -6.52 -1.04 1.35
C PHE A 207 -5.85 -1.18 2.71
N PHE A 208 -5.90 -0.15 3.54
CA PHE A 208 -5.32 -0.19 4.90
C PHE A 208 -5.93 -1.33 5.71
N ARG A 209 -7.27 -1.44 5.71
CA ARG A 209 -7.98 -2.49 6.44
C ARG A 209 -7.57 -3.89 5.99
N ARG A 210 -7.54 -4.15 4.68
CA ARG A 210 -7.13 -5.46 4.14
C ARG A 210 -5.68 -5.77 4.48
N SER A 211 -4.80 -4.78 4.40
CA SER A 211 -3.37 -4.94 4.68
C SER A 211 -3.11 -5.29 6.15
N VAL A 212 -3.75 -4.58 7.07
CA VAL A 212 -3.65 -4.86 8.51
C VAL A 212 -4.29 -6.21 8.85
N LEU A 213 -5.52 -6.49 8.44
CA LEU A 213 -6.15 -7.76 8.79
C LEU A 213 -5.36 -8.96 8.25
N SER A 214 -4.84 -8.86 7.03
CA SER A 214 -4.06 -9.95 6.44
C SER A 214 -2.70 -10.15 7.13
N SER A 215 -2.07 -9.09 7.67
CA SER A 215 -0.81 -9.23 8.41
C SER A 215 -0.98 -9.97 9.75
N TYR A 216 -2.14 -9.83 10.40
CA TYR A 216 -2.50 -10.57 11.62
C TYR A 216 -3.23 -11.89 11.36
N GLY A 217 -3.26 -12.37 10.11
CA GLY A 217 -3.94 -13.62 9.75
C GLY A 217 -5.46 -13.59 10.00
N GLY A 218 -6.06 -12.40 10.00
CA GLY A 218 -7.49 -12.19 10.24
C GLY A 218 -7.90 -12.46 11.69
N LYS A 219 -7.03 -12.14 12.66
CA LYS A 219 -7.32 -12.31 14.09
C LYS A 219 -7.01 -11.04 14.89
N CYS A 220 -7.79 -10.80 15.93
CA CYS A 220 -7.49 -9.76 16.92
C CYS A 220 -6.18 -10.10 17.62
N CYS A 221 -5.23 -9.17 17.66
CA CYS A 221 -3.92 -9.37 18.28
C CYS A 221 -3.94 -9.50 19.81
N ILE A 222 -5.07 -9.19 20.47
CA ILE A 222 -5.23 -9.31 21.92
C ILE A 222 -6.08 -10.54 22.27
N SER A 223 -7.30 -10.63 21.73
CA SER A 223 -8.27 -11.67 22.11
C SER A 223 -8.30 -12.88 21.19
N GLY A 224 -7.64 -12.84 20.04
CA GLY A 224 -7.65 -13.94 19.06
C GLY A 224 -8.96 -14.11 18.29
N VAL A 225 -9.97 -13.25 18.49
CA VAL A 225 -11.23 -13.26 17.73
C VAL A 225 -10.92 -13.25 16.23
N SER A 226 -11.55 -14.15 15.47
CA SER A 226 -11.31 -14.33 14.03
C SER A 226 -12.54 -14.10 13.15
N GLU A 227 -13.66 -13.62 13.72
CA GLU A 227 -14.87 -13.27 12.97
C GLU A 227 -14.65 -11.90 12.27
N PRO A 228 -14.58 -11.84 10.92
CA PRO A 228 -14.19 -10.62 10.21
C PRO A 228 -15.08 -9.41 10.46
N ARG A 229 -16.36 -9.63 10.80
CA ARG A 229 -17.32 -8.55 11.13
C ARG A 229 -17.03 -7.87 12.46
N LEU A 230 -16.32 -8.55 13.35
CA LEU A 230 -15.92 -8.03 14.66
C LEU A 230 -14.52 -7.41 14.65
N LEU A 231 -13.81 -7.49 13.51
CA LEU A 231 -12.44 -7.02 13.37
C LEU A 231 -12.35 -5.63 12.75
N VAL A 232 -11.51 -4.82 13.38
CA VAL A 232 -11.20 -3.45 13.00
C VAL A 232 -9.68 -3.34 12.77
N ALA A 233 -9.30 -2.66 11.69
CA ALA A 233 -7.93 -2.19 11.51
C ALA A 233 -7.82 -0.84 12.21
N SER A 234 -7.35 -0.86 13.44
CA SER A 234 -7.22 0.33 14.29
C SER A 234 -5.90 1.03 13.98
N HIS A 235 -5.93 2.36 13.86
CA HIS A 235 -4.71 3.15 13.67
C HIS A 235 -4.02 3.39 15.00
N ILE A 236 -2.69 3.24 15.04
CA ILE A 236 -1.93 3.55 16.25
C ILE A 236 -1.85 5.07 16.45
N VAL A 237 -1.43 5.79 15.41
CA VAL A 237 -1.54 7.24 15.32
C VAL A 237 -2.78 7.61 14.49
N PRO A 238 -3.70 8.42 15.04
CA PRO A 238 -4.97 8.73 14.37
C PRO A 238 -4.81 9.28 12.96
N TRP A 239 -5.74 8.88 12.08
CA TRP A 239 -5.79 9.28 10.67
C TRP A 239 -5.71 10.80 10.43
N SER A 240 -6.27 11.61 11.33
CA SER A 240 -6.25 13.07 11.22
C SER A 240 -4.88 13.69 11.43
N GLU A 241 -4.00 13.03 12.19
CA GLU A 241 -2.75 13.61 12.69
C GLU A 241 -1.54 13.31 11.80
N ASP A 242 -1.48 12.11 11.21
CA ASP A 242 -0.38 11.71 10.35
C ASP A 242 -0.89 11.35 8.96
N LYS A 243 -0.79 12.31 8.03
CA LYS A 243 -1.23 12.13 6.64
C LYS A 243 -0.36 11.12 5.88
N ALA A 244 0.95 11.10 6.15
CA ALA A 244 1.90 10.26 5.41
C ALA A 244 1.72 8.77 5.73
N ASN A 245 1.33 8.45 6.98
CA ASN A 245 1.19 7.07 7.46
C ASN A 245 -0.25 6.55 7.52
N ARG A 246 -1.22 7.22 6.87
CA ARG A 246 -2.63 6.77 6.82
C ARG A 246 -2.82 5.38 6.25
N LEU A 247 -1.99 5.05 5.27
CA LEU A 247 -2.03 3.78 4.54
C LEU A 247 -0.87 2.86 4.91
N ASN A 248 -0.02 3.27 5.86
CA ASN A 248 1.12 2.47 6.32
C ASN A 248 0.59 1.35 7.25
N PRO A 249 0.69 0.06 6.88
CA PRO A 249 0.18 -1.03 7.72
C PRO A 249 0.91 -1.15 9.08
N SER A 250 2.16 -0.67 9.20
CA SER A 250 2.89 -0.60 10.48
C SER A 250 2.31 0.44 11.45
N ASN A 251 1.43 1.32 10.98
CA ASN A 251 0.60 2.19 11.83
C ASN A 251 -0.75 1.53 12.17
N GLY A 252 -0.87 0.21 12.06
CA GLY A 252 -2.12 -0.51 12.21
C GLY A 252 -2.05 -1.71 13.15
N LEU A 253 -3.10 -1.88 13.96
CA LEU A 253 -3.35 -3.08 14.76
C LEU A 253 -4.65 -3.75 14.32
N CYS A 254 -4.67 -5.07 14.22
CA CYS A 254 -5.92 -5.81 14.07
C CYS A 254 -6.54 -6.03 15.45
N LEU A 255 -7.64 -5.35 15.74
CA LEU A 255 -8.32 -5.38 17.04
C LEU A 255 -9.77 -5.85 16.87
N SER A 256 -10.37 -6.41 17.93
CA SER A 256 -11.82 -6.56 17.97
C SER A 256 -12.48 -5.20 18.23
N ALA A 257 -13.76 -5.04 17.88
CA ALA A 257 -14.48 -3.77 18.04
C ALA A 257 -14.38 -3.17 19.46
N ILE A 258 -14.37 -4.00 20.51
CA ILE A 258 -14.23 -3.55 21.91
C ILE A 258 -12.80 -3.05 22.18
N HIS A 259 -11.79 -3.79 21.72
CA HIS A 259 -10.40 -3.39 21.90
C HIS A 259 -10.06 -2.14 21.09
N ASP A 260 -10.56 -2.04 19.86
CA ASP A 260 -10.41 -0.85 19.02
C ASP A 260 -10.92 0.41 19.74
N LYS A 261 -12.17 0.39 20.22
CA LYS A 261 -12.76 1.54 20.91
C LYS A 261 -12.03 1.89 22.21
N ALA A 262 -11.56 0.88 22.94
CA ALA A 262 -10.79 1.10 24.15
C ALA A 262 -9.39 1.66 23.87
N PHE A 263 -8.75 1.21 22.79
CA PHE A 263 -7.45 1.72 22.35
C PHE A 263 -7.57 3.17 21.89
N ASP A 264 -8.50 3.47 20.96
CA ASP A 264 -8.81 4.82 20.48
C ASP A 264 -9.14 5.81 21.62
N SER A 265 -9.79 5.31 22.68
CA SER A 265 -10.18 6.11 23.85
C SER A 265 -9.09 6.19 24.91
N TYR A 266 -7.88 5.72 24.61
CA TYR A 266 -6.76 5.70 25.54
C TYR A 266 -7.03 4.98 26.86
N LEU A 267 -7.82 3.89 26.82
CA LEU A 267 -8.05 3.04 27.99
C LEU A 267 -6.91 2.03 28.21
N PHE A 268 -6.19 1.69 27.15
CA PHE A 268 -4.95 0.91 27.20
C PHE A 268 -4.01 1.31 26.05
N SER A 269 -2.76 0.89 26.11
CA SER A 269 -1.75 1.04 25.05
C SER A 269 -0.76 -0.14 25.09
N LEU A 270 0.37 -0.03 24.40
CA LEU A 270 1.41 -1.05 24.36
C LEU A 270 2.75 -0.50 24.88
N THR A 271 3.56 -1.36 25.51
CA THR A 271 4.97 -1.08 25.85
C THR A 271 5.87 -1.15 24.61
N ASP A 272 7.16 -0.86 24.78
CA ASP A 272 8.15 -0.98 23.70
C ASP A 272 8.41 -2.44 23.31
N ASP A 273 8.07 -3.39 24.19
CA ASP A 273 8.08 -4.84 23.92
C ASP A 273 6.68 -5.35 23.50
N HIS A 274 5.82 -4.45 23.00
CA HIS A 274 4.46 -4.73 22.54
C HIS A 274 3.55 -5.44 23.56
N ARG A 275 3.77 -5.21 24.86
CA ARG A 275 2.92 -5.72 25.96
C ARG A 275 1.80 -4.75 26.27
N VAL A 276 0.61 -5.26 26.58
CA VAL A 276 -0.54 -4.42 26.91
C VAL A 276 -0.36 -3.72 28.26
N VAL A 277 -0.51 -2.40 28.27
CA VAL A 277 -0.54 -1.56 29.47
C VAL A 277 -1.90 -0.89 29.61
N LEU A 278 -2.54 -1.02 30.78
CA LEU A 278 -3.84 -0.43 31.03
C LEU A 278 -3.70 0.99 31.60
N SER A 279 -4.67 1.86 31.32
CA SER A 279 -4.76 3.17 31.95
C SER A 279 -5.19 3.06 33.41
N LYS A 280 -4.79 4.03 34.25
CA LYS A 280 -5.23 4.11 35.66
C LYS A 280 -6.75 4.15 35.80
N LYS A 281 -7.45 4.73 34.82
CA LYS A 281 -8.92 4.80 34.79
C LYS A 281 -9.53 3.40 34.64
N LEU A 282 -8.97 2.58 33.76
CA LEU A 282 -9.42 1.21 33.54
C LEU A 282 -9.04 0.28 34.70
N GLU A 283 -7.87 0.47 35.31
CA GLU A 283 -7.45 -0.26 36.52
C GLU A 283 -8.38 0.00 37.71
N LYS A 284 -8.89 1.24 37.85
CA LYS A 284 -9.80 1.62 38.93
C LYS A 284 -11.27 1.34 38.63
N THR A 285 -11.61 0.84 37.44
CA THR A 285 -13.00 0.58 37.07
C THR A 285 -13.63 -0.44 38.02
N LYS A 286 -14.92 -0.29 38.34
CA LYS A 286 -15.70 -1.28 39.10
C LYS A 286 -16.58 -2.16 38.21
N ASP A 287 -16.61 -1.86 36.91
CA ASP A 287 -17.37 -2.62 35.92
C ASP A 287 -16.77 -4.02 35.76
N SER A 288 -17.56 -5.07 36.04
CA SER A 288 -17.10 -6.45 35.97
C SER A 288 -16.76 -6.88 34.55
N PHE A 289 -17.52 -6.42 33.55
CA PHE A 289 -17.30 -6.78 32.15
C PHE A 289 -15.97 -6.21 31.65
N LEU A 290 -15.68 -4.94 31.95
CA LEU A 290 -14.39 -4.34 31.56
C LEU A 290 -13.20 -5.04 32.22
N ARG A 291 -13.34 -5.47 33.47
CA ARG A 291 -12.30 -6.24 34.15
C ARG A 291 -12.06 -7.59 33.47
N GLU A 292 -13.13 -8.34 33.19
CA GLU A 292 -13.04 -9.65 32.52
C GLU A 292 -12.41 -9.55 31.13
N VAL A 293 -12.69 -8.48 30.39
CA VAL A 293 -12.16 -8.29 29.03
C VAL A 293 -10.69 -7.83 29.03
N PHE A 294 -10.35 -6.82 29.84
CA PHE A 294 -9.06 -6.13 29.71
C PHE A 294 -7.99 -6.56 30.71
N TRP A 295 -8.35 -6.97 31.93
CA TRP A 295 -7.34 -7.34 32.94
C TRP A 295 -6.56 -8.59 32.56
N PRO A 296 -7.15 -9.65 31.96
CA PRO A 296 -6.37 -10.80 31.51
C PRO A 296 -5.34 -10.46 30.43
N ALA A 297 -5.51 -9.34 29.72
CA ALA A 297 -4.57 -8.87 28.72
C ALA A 297 -3.39 -8.09 29.31
N GLN A 298 -3.49 -7.57 30.55
CA GLN A 298 -2.43 -6.77 31.15
C GLN A 298 -1.09 -7.53 31.18
N ASP A 299 -0.02 -6.83 30.76
CA ASP A 299 1.35 -7.34 30.65
C ASP A 299 1.53 -8.54 29.71
N ARG A 300 0.49 -8.93 28.96
CA ARG A 300 0.62 -9.90 27.88
C ARG A 300 1.12 -9.22 26.62
N GLU A 301 2.08 -9.89 25.98
CA GLU A 301 2.52 -9.56 24.63
C GLU A 301 1.37 -9.83 23.65
N ILE A 302 1.13 -8.89 22.74
CA ILE A 302 0.15 -9.10 21.67
C ILE A 302 0.65 -10.17 20.70
N GLN A 303 -0.29 -10.80 19.99
CA GLN A 303 0.09 -11.61 18.85
C GLN A 303 0.68 -10.72 17.75
N MET A 304 1.99 -10.79 17.56
CA MET A 304 2.71 -10.04 16.54
C MET A 304 2.25 -10.43 15.13
N PRO A 305 2.17 -9.47 14.19
CA PRO A 305 1.79 -9.76 12.82
C PRO A 305 2.93 -10.50 12.09
N GLU A 306 2.58 -11.25 11.05
CA GLU A 306 3.55 -11.96 10.20
C GLU A 306 4.41 -11.01 9.35
N ARG A 307 3.97 -9.77 9.19
CA ARG A 307 4.55 -8.72 8.34
C ARG A 307 4.12 -7.34 8.83
N PHE A 308 4.84 -6.30 8.44
CA PHE A 308 4.53 -4.92 8.85
C PHE A 308 4.35 -4.79 10.37
N GLN A 309 5.40 -5.11 11.14
CA GLN A 309 5.36 -4.96 12.59
C GLN A 309 4.97 -3.52 12.99
N PRO A 310 4.23 -3.35 14.10
CA PRO A 310 3.89 -2.03 14.62
C PRO A 310 5.16 -1.21 14.91
N ASP A 311 5.26 -0.02 14.31
CA ASP A 311 6.40 0.85 14.55
C ASP A 311 6.40 1.34 16.00
N LEU A 312 7.55 1.20 16.67
CA LEU A 312 7.74 1.62 18.05
C LEU A 312 7.45 3.11 18.24
N VAL A 313 7.78 3.96 17.25
CA VAL A 313 7.52 5.39 17.32
C VAL A 313 6.02 5.67 17.44
N PHE A 314 5.19 4.96 16.66
CA PHE A 314 3.74 5.12 16.73
C PHE A 314 3.18 4.65 18.08
N VAL A 315 3.67 3.50 18.56
CA VAL A 315 3.26 2.95 19.86
C VAL A 315 3.61 3.91 21.00
N GLN A 316 4.82 4.48 20.99
CA GLN A 316 5.28 5.45 21.97
C GLN A 316 4.41 6.71 21.96
N LEU A 317 4.13 7.28 20.78
CA LEU A 317 3.25 8.46 20.64
C LEU A 317 1.85 8.20 21.20
N HIS A 318 1.27 7.03 20.91
CA HIS A 318 -0.04 6.65 21.45
C HIS A 318 0.02 6.52 22.98
N ARG A 319 1.04 5.85 23.52
CA ARG A 319 1.22 5.66 24.96
C ARG A 319 1.40 6.99 25.70
N GLU A 320 2.17 7.92 25.16
CA GLU A 320 2.33 9.26 25.73
C GLU A 320 1.00 10.01 25.82
N LYS A 321 0.19 9.98 24.75
CA LYS A 321 -1.15 10.58 24.77
C LYS A 321 -2.05 9.91 25.80
N MET A 322 -1.98 8.59 25.91
CA MET A 322 -2.74 7.84 26.92
C MET A 322 -2.38 8.28 28.34
N LEU A 323 -1.09 8.45 28.62
CA LEU A 323 -0.61 8.92 29.92
C LEU A 323 -1.08 10.35 30.20
N ARG A 324 -1.07 11.25 29.20
CA ARG A 324 -1.56 12.63 29.36
C ARG A 324 -3.08 12.71 29.56
N ALA A 325 -3.85 11.87 28.87
CA ALA A 325 -5.31 11.86 28.98
C ALA A 325 -5.82 11.28 30.31
N ASN A 326 -4.97 10.52 31.02
CA ASN A 326 -5.29 9.84 32.29
C ASN A 326 -4.39 10.28 33.46
N ALA A 327 -3.66 11.39 33.32
CA ALA A 327 -2.87 12.02 34.38
C ALA A 327 -3.78 12.68 35.42
#